data_AF-A0A418W2J1-F1
#
_entry.id   AF-A0A418W2J1-F1
#
_cell.length_a   1.000
_cell.length_b   1.000
_cell.length_c   1.000
_cell.angle_alpha   90.00
_cell.angle_beta   90.00
_cell.angle_gamma   90.00
#
_symmetry.space_group_name_H-M   'P 1'
#
loop_
_entity.id
_entity.type
_entity.pdbx_description
1 polymer ?
#
loop_
_entity_poly.entity_id
_entity_poly.type
_entity_poly.pdbx_seq_one_letter_code
_entity_poly.pdbx_strand_id
1 'polypeptide(L)'
;MPIFVFPDDPIWNEEADAVEFAVEVGEYQGRVFLTRRVLQSFAGHRPQPDEAVQQVCMNRQVFDRAAELRILDRALDPDANIHLTARDVTRAAS
;
A
#
# COMPACT_ATOMS: atom_id res chain seq x y z
N MET A 1 -12.66 -0.74 -17.21
CA MET A 1 -11.75 -0.83 -16.05
C MET A 1 -12.44 -0.18 -14.87
N PRO A 2 -12.35 -0.77 -13.67
CA PRO A 2 -12.75 -0.05 -12.46
C PRO A 2 -11.93 1.23 -12.31
N ILE A 3 -12.56 2.29 -11.79
CA ILE A 3 -11.87 3.54 -11.43
C ILE A 3 -11.50 3.41 -9.97
N PHE A 4 -10.20 3.48 -9.68
CA PHE A 4 -9.67 3.48 -8.32
C PHE A 4 -9.43 4.92 -7.87
N VAL A 5 -9.78 5.20 -6.61
CA VAL A 5 -9.54 6.49 -5.97
C VAL A 5 -8.77 6.25 -4.69
N PHE A 6 -7.77 7.09 -4.42
CA PHE A 6 -6.95 7.05 -3.22
C PHE A 6 -7.09 8.38 -2.49
N PRO A 7 -8.15 8.55 -1.67
CA PRO A 7 -8.57 9.86 -1.18
C PRO A 7 -7.67 10.42 -0.07
N ASP A 8 -6.96 9.55 0.65
CA ASP A 8 -6.13 9.93 1.78
C ASP A 8 -4.64 9.95 1.41
N ASP A 9 -3.94 10.94 1.97
CA ASP A 9 -2.50 10.89 2.06
C ASP A 9 -2.06 9.71 2.94
N PRO A 10 -0.94 9.04 2.60
CA PRO A 10 -0.45 7.95 3.41
C PRO A 10 0.06 8.46 4.76
N ILE A 11 -0.25 7.71 5.81
CA ILE A 11 0.14 8.03 7.19
C ILE A 11 0.85 6.84 7.82
N TRP A 12 1.64 7.11 8.86
CA TRP A 12 2.22 6.05 9.67
C TRP A 12 1.20 5.56 10.70
N ASN A 13 0.96 4.25 10.72
CA ASN A 13 0.20 3.55 11.75
C ASN A 13 1.18 2.84 12.69
N GLU A 14 1.28 3.35 13.93
CA GLU A 14 2.16 2.80 14.97
C GLU A 14 1.77 1.38 15.42
N GLU A 15 0.46 1.09 15.49
CA GLU A 15 -0.02 -0.23 15.92
C GLU A 15 0.32 -1.31 14.89
N ALA A 16 0.22 -0.97 13.60
CA ALA A 16 0.52 -1.88 12.50
C ALA A 16 2.01 -1.92 12.10
N ASP A 17 2.86 -1.04 12.66
CA ASP A 17 4.24 -0.76 12.19
C ASP A 17 4.29 -0.63 10.65
N ALA A 18 3.36 0.15 10.10
CA ALA A 18 3.08 0.22 8.67
C ALA A 18 2.69 1.63 8.22
N VAL A 19 2.96 1.92 6.95
CA VAL A 19 2.28 3.04 6.27
C VAL A 19 0.92 2.55 5.81
N GLU A 20 -0.12 3.36 6.04
CA GLU A 20 -1.48 3.05 5.62
C GLU A 20 -2.13 4.19 4.82
N PHE A 21 -3.05 3.83 3.93
CA PHE A 21 -3.89 4.78 3.18
C PHE A 21 -5.18 4.12 2.68
N ALA A 22 -6.18 4.93 2.33
CA ALA A 22 -7.45 4.44 1.80
C ALA A 22 -7.39 4.18 0.29
N VAL A 23 -8.22 3.23 -0.16
CA VAL A 23 -8.57 3.02 -1.56
C VAL A 23 -10.07 2.78 -1.71
N GLU A 24 -10.65 3.33 -2.76
CA GLU A 24 -12.07 3.22 -3.09
C GLU A 24 -12.28 2.74 -4.54
N VAL A 25 -13.24 1.84 -4.73
CA VAL A 25 -13.63 1.30 -6.04
C VAL A 25 -15.13 0.96 -6.07
N GLY A 26 -15.93 1.80 -6.72
CA GLY A 26 -17.38 1.62 -6.67
C GLY A 26 -17.89 1.72 -5.23
N GLU A 27 -18.51 0.66 -4.72
CA GLU A 27 -18.97 0.57 -3.32
C GLU A 27 -17.92 0.01 -2.36
N TYR A 28 -16.79 -0.49 -2.88
CA TYR A 28 -15.71 -1.00 -2.05
C TYR A 28 -14.86 0.14 -1.49
N GLN A 29 -14.64 0.11 -0.17
CA GLN A 29 -13.69 0.95 0.55
C GLN A 29 -12.78 0.04 1.37
N GLY A 30 -11.47 0.23 1.25
CA GLY A 30 -10.48 -0.58 1.97
C GLY A 30 -9.28 0.23 2.43
N ARG A 31 -8.52 -0.34 3.37
CA ARG A 31 -7.22 0.20 3.79
C ARG A 31 -6.09 -0.61 3.18
N VAL A 32 -5.08 0.08 2.69
CA VAL A 32 -3.84 -0.50 2.19
C VAL A 32 -2.77 -0.35 3.28
N PHE A 33 -2.03 -1.41 3.54
CA PHE A 33 -0.96 -1.46 4.53
C PHE A 33 0.37 -1.85 3.89
N LEU A 34 1.41 -1.07 4.18
CA LEU A 34 2.79 -1.30 3.80
C LEU A 34 3.64 -1.38 5.07
N THR A 35 3.85 -2.60 5.56
CA THR A 35 4.67 -2.83 6.75
C THR A 35 6.08 -2.28 6.58
N ARG A 36 6.72 -1.90 7.69
CA ARG A 36 8.13 -1.45 7.68
C ARG A 36 9.06 -2.45 6.98
N ARG A 37 8.78 -3.74 7.09
CA ARG A 37 9.58 -4.80 6.43
C ARG A 37 9.50 -4.72 4.91
N VAL A 38 8.32 -4.41 4.36
CA VAL A 38 8.12 -4.25 2.92
C VAL A 38 8.85 -2.99 2.45
N LEU A 39 8.70 -1.89 3.18
CA LEU A 39 9.39 -0.65 2.89
C LEU A 39 10.91 -0.77 3.05
N GLN A 40 11.39 -1.57 3.99
CA GLN A 40 12.81 -1.88 4.14
C GLN A 40 13.37 -2.61 2.91
N SER A 41 12.59 -3.55 2.37
CA SER A 41 12.99 -4.28 1.16
C SER A 41 13.04 -3.36 -0.05
N PHE A 42 12.15 -2.37 -0.11
CA PHE A 42 12.10 -1.37 -1.17
C PHE A 42 13.22 -0.32 -1.04
N ALA A 43 13.44 0.23 0.16
CA ALA A 43 14.41 1.29 0.43
C ALA A 43 15.86 0.80 0.58
N GLY A 44 16.08 -0.50 0.86
CA GLY A 44 17.40 -1.08 1.07
C GLY A 44 17.97 -0.87 2.49
N HIS A 45 17.27 -0.15 3.36
CA HIS A 45 17.59 0.00 4.78
C HIS A 45 16.28 0.04 5.59
N ARG A 46 16.34 -0.04 6.91
CA ARG A 46 15.14 0.06 7.76
C ARG A 46 14.72 1.54 7.89
N PRO A 47 13.60 1.98 7.29
CA PRO A 47 13.20 3.38 7.37
C PRO A 47 12.62 3.72 8.75
N GLN A 48 12.74 5.00 9.12
CA GLN A 48 11.97 5.59 10.22
C GLN A 48 10.53 5.90 9.77
N PRO A 49 9.57 6.11 10.68
CA PRO A 49 8.17 6.39 10.35
C PRO A 49 7.97 7.48 9.27
N ASP A 50 8.56 8.67 9.46
CA ASP A 50 8.40 9.78 8.51
C ASP A 50 9.00 9.47 7.14
N GLU A 51 10.16 8.81 7.14
CA GLU A 51 10.81 8.36 5.92
C GLU A 51 9.99 7.28 5.19
N ALA A 52 9.39 6.36 5.93
CA ALA A 52 8.52 5.32 5.40
C ALA A 52 7.33 5.96 4.66
N VAL A 53 6.66 6.95 5.28
CA VAL A 53 5.60 7.72 4.63
C VAL A 53 6.11 8.44 3.39
N GLN A 54 7.26 9.12 3.50
CA GLN A 54 7.87 9.83 2.37
C GLN A 54 8.18 8.91 1.18
N GLN A 55 8.66 7.69 1.43
CA GLN A 55 8.89 6.68 0.39
C GLN A 55 7.60 6.31 -0.34
N VAL A 56 6.49 6.16 0.39
CA VAL A 56 5.17 5.88 -0.20
C VAL A 56 4.67 7.08 -1.02
N CYS A 57 4.81 8.31 -0.51
CA CYS A 57 4.47 9.51 -1.27
C CYS A 57 5.27 9.65 -2.57
N MET A 58 6.59 9.46 -2.50
CA MET A 58 7.48 9.61 -3.67
C MET A 58 7.24 8.56 -4.75
N ASN A 59 6.76 7.37 -4.37
CA ASN A 59 6.56 6.24 -5.27
C ASN A 59 5.08 5.83 -5.36
N ARG A 60 4.16 6.78 -5.16
CA ARG A 60 2.72 6.53 -5.00
C ARG A 60 2.14 5.66 -6.12
N GLN A 61 2.53 5.95 -7.37
CA GLN A 61 2.08 5.17 -8.54
C GLN A 61 2.37 3.67 -8.44
N VAL A 62 3.50 3.27 -7.87
CA VAL A 62 3.87 1.84 -7.73
C VAL A 62 2.98 1.18 -6.67
N PHE A 63 2.77 1.85 -5.55
CA PHE A 63 1.97 1.31 -4.45
C PHE A 63 0.48 1.28 -4.76
N ASP A 64 -0.04 2.31 -5.43
CA ASP A 64 -1.41 2.35 -5.93
C ASP A 64 -1.64 1.18 -6.90
N ARG A 65 -0.76 1.01 -7.90
CA ARG A 65 -0.84 -0.11 -8.85
C ARG A 65 -0.76 -1.47 -8.16
N ALA A 66 0.08 -1.62 -7.12
CA ALA A 66 0.15 -2.85 -6.35
C ALA A 66 -1.17 -3.15 -5.62
N ALA A 67 -1.81 -2.13 -5.03
CA ALA A 67 -3.12 -2.26 -4.40
C ALA A 67 -4.22 -2.62 -5.41
N GLU A 68 -4.24 -1.93 -6.56
CA GLU A 68 -5.16 -2.23 -7.66
C GLU A 68 -5.08 -3.68 -8.10
N LEU A 69 -3.86 -4.20 -8.32
CA LEU A 69 -3.64 -5.58 -8.73
C LEU A 69 -4.18 -6.58 -7.70
N ARG A 70 -3.99 -6.33 -6.39
CA ARG A 70 -4.54 -7.20 -5.35
C ARG A 70 -6.06 -7.18 -5.30
N ILE A 71 -6.68 -6.01 -5.50
CA ILE A 71 -8.13 -5.88 -5.56
C ILE A 71 -8.67 -6.65 -6.78
N LEU A 72 -8.04 -6.49 -7.95
CA LEU A 72 -8.40 -7.22 -9.16
C LEU A 72 -8.26 -8.75 -9.00
N ASP A 73 -7.21 -9.18 -8.29
CA ASP A 73 -6.95 -10.60 -7.99
C ASP A 73 -7.82 -11.12 -6.82
N ARG A 74 -8.69 -10.29 -6.22
CA ARG A 74 -9.50 -10.58 -5.01
C ARG A 74 -8.66 -11.10 -3.83
N ALA A 75 -7.42 -10.64 -3.75
CA ALA A 75 -6.45 -11.05 -2.75
C ALA A 75 -6.48 -10.09 -1.55
N LEU A 76 -7.60 -10.07 -0.83
CA LEU A 76 -7.84 -9.23 0.34
C LEU A 76 -7.77 -10.06 1.63
N ASP A 77 -7.61 -9.41 2.78
CA ASP A 77 -7.77 -10.07 4.08
C ASP A 77 -9.27 -10.24 4.46
N PRO A 78 -9.61 -10.95 5.56
CA PRO A 78 -11.00 -11.17 5.97
C PRO A 78 -11.81 -9.90 6.25
N ASP A 79 -11.14 -8.81 6.63
CA ASP A 79 -11.76 -7.49 6.86
C ASP A 79 -11.76 -6.64 5.59
N ALA A 80 -11.45 -7.25 4.45
CA ALA A 80 -11.35 -6.65 3.12
C ALA A 80 -10.25 -5.57 3.00
N ASN A 81 -9.23 -5.60 3.86
CA ASN A 81 -8.04 -4.77 3.74
C ASN A 81 -6.97 -5.39 2.84
N ILE A 82 -6.01 -4.57 2.43
CA ILE A 82 -4.97 -4.91 1.48
C ILE A 82 -3.62 -4.83 2.19
N HIS A 83 -2.94 -5.96 2.33
CA HIS A 83 -1.57 -6.00 2.87
C HIS A 83 -0.59 -6.22 1.72
N LEU A 84 0.11 -5.16 1.33
CA LEU A 84 1.09 -5.25 0.25
C LEU A 84 2.34 -5.97 0.73
N THR A 85 2.87 -6.87 -0.12
CA THR A 85 4.13 -7.57 0.10
C THR A 85 5.21 -7.01 -0.83
N ALA A 86 6.48 -7.30 -0.54
CA ALA A 86 7.58 -6.93 -1.44
C ALA A 86 7.42 -7.51 -2.86
N ARG A 87 6.77 -8.68 -2.98
CA ARG A 87 6.45 -9.29 -4.29
C ARG A 87 5.41 -8.47 -5.05
N ASP A 88 4.38 -7.98 -4.36
CA ASP A 88 3.34 -7.14 -4.97
C ASP A 88 3.95 -5.85 -5.52
N VAL A 89 4.83 -5.22 -4.73
CA VAL A 89 5.56 -4.00 -5.12
C VAL A 89 6.47 -4.27 -6.32
N THR A 90 7.20 -5.38 -6.32
CA THR A 90 8.07 -5.77 -7.45
C THR A 90 7.28 -6.00 -8.74
N ARG A 91 6.12 -6.66 -8.65
CA ARG A 91 5.21 -6.89 -9.78
C ARG A 91 4.60 -5.60 -10.31
N ALA A 92 4.35 -4.62 -9.45
CA ALA A 92 3.81 -3.32 -9.87
C ALA A 92 4.87 -2.40 -10.51
N ALA A 93 6.13 -2.55 -10.11
CA ALA A 93 7.25 -1.76 -10.65
C ALA A 93 7.74 -2.23 -12.04
N SER A 94 7.34 -3.44 -12.49
CA SER A 94 7.61 -3.96 -13.84
C SER A 94 6.63 -3.45 -14.89
#